data_AF-A0A3S2DZL0-F1
#
_entry.id   AF-A0A3S2DZL0-F1
#
_cell.length_a   1.000
_cell.length_b   1.000
_cell.length_c   1.000
_cell.angle_alpha   90.00
_cell.angle_beta   90.00
_cell.angle_gamma   90.00
#
_symmetry.space_group_name_H-M   'P 1'
#
loop_
_entity.id
_entity.type
_entity.pdbx_description
1 polymer ?
#
loop_
_entity_poly.entity_id
_entity_poly.type
_entity_poly.pdbx_seq_one_letter_code
_entity_poly.pdbx_strand_id
1 'polypeptide(L)' 'NEFGTYFIGYSRYLWVTEKMLQRMYVGEPPGAYDRLLDFSTPHTGTTFFAPTRPMLQVLVEGAQAKPAAR' A
#
# COMPACT_ATOMS: atom_id res chain seq x y z
N ASN A 1 4.40 9.19 -24.49
CA ASN A 1 5.75 9.36 -23.94
C ASN A 1 5.57 9.69 -22.46
N GLU A 2 5.44 8.67 -21.62
CA GLU A 2 5.09 8.80 -20.21
C GLU A 2 6.29 8.41 -19.33
N PHE A 3 6.51 9.16 -18.26
CA PHE A 3 7.52 8.89 -17.25
C PHE A 3 6.83 8.90 -15.89
N GLY A 4 7.11 7.89 -15.07
CA GLY A 4 6.47 7.74 -13.78
C GLY A 4 7.26 6.84 -12.85
N THR A 5 6.88 6.87 -11.58
CA THR A 5 7.45 6.02 -10.54
C THR A 5 6.33 5.17 -9.96
N TYR A 6 6.53 3.85 -9.95
CA TYR A 6 5.64 2.94 -9.23
C TYR A 6 6.14 2.75 -7.81
N PHE A 7 5.49 3.41 -6.84
CA PHE A 7 5.83 3.27 -5.44
C PHE A 7 5.28 1.96 -4.87
N ILE A 8 6.13 1.17 -4.23
CA ILE A 8 5.74 0.00 -3.43
C ILE A 8 6.55 -0.04 -2.14
N GLY A 9 5.86 -0.14 -1.00
CA GLY A 9 6.45 -0.19 0.32
C GLY A 9 5.98 -1.41 1.10
N TYR A 10 6.92 -2.15 1.69
CA TYR A 10 6.63 -3.23 2.62
C TYR A 10 7.04 -2.78 4.03
N SER A 11 6.13 -2.94 4.98
CA SER A 11 6.40 -2.66 6.39
C SER A 11 5.81 -3.76 7.26
N ARG A 12 6.48 -4.06 8.39
CA ARG A 12 5.92 -4.92 9.43
C ARG A 12 4.66 -4.31 10.05
N TYR A 13 4.60 -2.98 10.13
CA TYR A 13 3.47 -2.25 10.68
C TYR A 13 3.04 -1.12 9.74
N LEU A 14 1.77 -1.11 9.37
CA LEU A 14 1.20 -0.17 8.39
C LEU A 14 1.42 1.31 8.79
N TRP A 15 1.31 1.61 10.08
CA TRP A 15 1.45 2.97 10.61
C TRP A 15 2.77 3.65 10.24
N VAL A 16 3.84 2.89 9.98
CA VAL A 16 5.13 3.43 9.55
C VAL A 16 5.00 4.10 8.19
N THR A 17 4.41 3.39 7.22
CA THR A 17 4.18 3.92 5.87
C THR A 17 3.15 5.03 5.89
N GLU A 18 2.08 4.90 6.68
CA GLU A 18 1.07 5.96 6.84
C GLU A 18 1.69 7.24 7.41
N LYS A 19 2.57 7.14 8.41
CA LYS A 19 3.25 8.31 8.99
C LYS A 19 4.20 8.96 7.99
N MET A 20 4.90 8.19 7.16
CA MET A 20 5.71 8.73 6.06
C MET A 20 4.84 9.48 5.05
N LEU A 21 3.74 8.87 4.59
CA LEU A 21 2.80 9.52 3.66
C LEU A 21 2.18 10.78 4.27
N GLN A 22 1.80 10.75 5.56
CA GLN A 22 1.27 11.93 6.24
C GLN A 22 2.29 13.08 6.24
N ARG A 23 3.56 12.80 6.53
CA ARG A 23 4.64 13.80 6.46
C ARG A 23 4.87 14.30 5.03
N MET A 24 4.79 13.42 4.04
CA MET A 24 4.98 13.80 2.64
C MET A 24 3.86 14.73 2.14
N TYR A 25 2.60 14.46 2.46
CA TYR A 25 1.46 15.22 1.91
C TYR A 25 0.99 16.37 2.80
N VAL A 26 1.02 16.22 4.13
CA VAL A 26 0.57 17.25 5.08
C VAL A 26 1.74 18.11 5.58
N GLY A 27 2.92 17.50 5.72
CA GLY A 27 4.08 18.10 6.38
C GLY A 27 4.09 17.92 7.90
N GLU A 28 5.28 18.02 8.49
CA GLU A 28 5.47 18.12 9.94
C GLU A 28 6.59 19.14 10.22
N PRO A 29 6.27 20.41 10.55
CA PRO A 29 4.94 20.96 10.83
C PRO A 29 4.02 21.06 9.59
N PRO A 30 2.70 21.25 9.77
CA PRO A 30 1.78 21.36 8.64
C PRO A 30 2.22 22.43 7.63
N GLY A 31 2.23 22.07 6.34
CA GLY A 31 2.74 22.90 5.25
C GLY A 31 4.20 22.63 4.87
N ALA A 32 4.98 21.95 5.71
CA ALA A 32 6.33 21.46 5.37
C ALA A 32 6.26 20.09 4.63
N TYR A 33 5.50 20.04 3.54
CA TYR A 33 5.29 18.84 2.72
C TYR A 33 6.54 18.48 1.90
N ASP A 34 6.56 17.26 1.33
CA ASP A 34 7.66 16.79 0.49
C ASP A 34 7.59 17.41 -0.92
N ARG A 35 8.60 18.22 -1.26
CA ARG A 35 8.69 18.91 -2.55
C ARG A 35 8.83 17.98 -3.76
N LEU A 36 9.14 16.69 -3.55
CA LEU A 36 9.08 15.71 -4.65
C LEU A 36 7.68 15.65 -5.29
N LEU A 37 6.64 15.93 -4.49
CA LEU A 37 5.25 15.95 -4.95
C LEU A 37 4.93 17.13 -5.88
N ASP A 38 5.81 18.14 -5.98
CA ASP A 38 5.68 19.21 -6.98
C ASP A 38 5.88 18.68 -8.41
N PHE A 39 6.52 17.53 -8.57
CA PHE A 39 6.85 16.91 -9.85
C PHE A 39 6.24 15.51 -10.02
N SER A 40 5.72 14.92 -8.95
CA SER A 40 5.20 13.54 -8.92
C SER A 40 3.75 13.54 -8.43
N THR A 41 2.82 13.16 -9.31
CA THR A 41 1.39 13.07 -8.97
C THR A 41 0.99 11.61 -8.70
N PRO A 42 0.42 11.28 -7.52
CA PRO A 42 -0.10 9.94 -7.27
C PRO A 42 -1.40 9.72 -8.06
N HIS A 43 -1.42 8.72 -8.93
CA HIS A 43 -2.65 8.33 -9.65
C HIS A 43 -3.42 7.22 -8.95
N THR A 44 -2.76 6.42 -8.11
CA THR A 44 -3.36 5.29 -7.40
C THR A 44 -2.84 5.21 -5.97
N GLY A 45 -3.66 4.66 -5.07
CA GLY A 45 -3.26 4.34 -3.70
C GLY A 45 -4.03 3.12 -3.20
N THR A 46 -3.31 2.10 -2.76
CA THR A 46 -3.92 0.87 -2.21
C THR A 46 -2.99 0.26 -1.19
N THR A 47 -3.55 -0.54 -0.29
CA THR A 47 -2.81 -1.29 0.73
C THR A 47 -3.22 -2.75 0.65
N PHE A 48 -2.22 -3.62 0.67
CA PHE A 48 -2.42 -5.06 0.67
C PHE A 48 -1.72 -5.68 1.87
N PHE A 49 -2.26 -6.81 2.31
CA PHE A 49 -1.56 -7.68 3.24
C PHE A 49 -0.85 -8.78 2.45
N ALA A 50 0.48 -8.89 2.60
CA ALA A 50 1.27 -9.97 2.04
C ALA A 50 1.40 -11.10 3.08
N PRO A 51 0.60 -12.18 2.99
CA PRO A 51 0.60 -13.25 3.99
C PRO A 51 1.89 -14.05 3.99
N THR A 52 2.14 -14.75 5.09
CA THR A 52 3.15 -15.81 5.12
C THR A 52 2.78 -16.94 4.17
N ARG A 53 3.75 -17.73 3.71
CA ARG A 53 3.49 -18.84 2.79
C ARG A 53 2.44 -19.84 3.32
N PRO A 54 2.47 -20.27 4.60
CA PRO A 54 1.45 -21.17 5.12
C PRO A 54 0.05 -20.56 5.10
N MET A 55 -0.08 -19.26 5.44
CA MET A 55 -1.37 -18.58 5.40
C MET A 55 -1.89 -18.43 3.97
N LEU A 56 -1.01 -18.11 3.01
CA LEU A 56 -1.39 -18.03 1.61
C LEU A 56 -1.96 -19.37 1.12
N GLN A 57 -1.33 -20.49 1.48
CA GLN A 57 -1.81 -21.82 1.13
C GLN A 57 -3.23 -22.07 1.66
N VAL A 58 -3.48 -21.75 2.94
CA VAL A 58 -4.82 -21.88 3.55
C VAL A 58 -5.85 -21.01 2.85
N LEU A 59 -5.49 -19.77 2.46
CA LEU A 59 -6.39 -18.88 1.73
C LEU A 59 -6.74 -19.43 0.34
N VAL A 60 -5.78 -20.03 -0.37
CA VAL A 60 -6.01 -20.65 -1.68
C VAL A 60 -6.93 -21.85 -1.55
N GLU A 61 -6.69 -22.74 -0.57
CA GLU A 61 -7.56 -23.89 -0.30
C GLU A 61 -8.98 -23.46 0.06
N GLY A 62 -9.12 -22.45 0.92
CA GLY A 62 -10.41 -21.87 1.28
C GLY A 62 -11.15 -21.23 0.11
N ALA A 63 -10.44 -20.55 -0.81
CA ALA A 63 -11.03 -19.96 -2.01
C ALA A 63 -11.46 -21.00 -3.06
N GLN A 64 -10.81 -22.16 -3.09
CA GLN A 64 -11.13 -23.27 -4.02
C GLN A 64 -12.21 -24.21 -3.48
N ALA A 65 -12.51 -24.15 -2.18
CA ALA A 65 -13.61 -24.91 -1.60
C ALA A 65 -14.93 -24.50 -2.28
N LYS A 66 -15.52 -25.45 -3.01
CA LYS A 66 -16.78 -25.27 -3.74
C LYS A 66 -17.83 -24.69 -2.77
N PRO A 67 -18.52 -23.58 -3.08
CA PRO A 67 -19.53 -23.06 -2.18
C PRO A 67 -20.58 -24.16 -1.99
N ALA A 68 -20.84 -24.54 -0.74
CA ALA A 68 -21.90 -25.47 -0.43
C ALA A 68 -23.20 -24.87 -1.01
N ALA A 69 -23.82 -25.59 -1.94
CA ALA A 69 -25.09 -25.20 -2.52
C ALA A 69 -26.07 -24.91 -1.37
N ARG A 70 -26.54 -23.67 -1.31
CA ARG A 70 -27.58 -23.25 -0.37
C ARG A 70 -28.93 -23.38 -1.04
#